data_AF-A0A9D9N522-F1
#
_entry.id   AF-A0A9D9N522-F1
#
_cell.length_a   1.000
_cell.length_b   1.000
_cell.length_c   1.000
_cell.angle_alpha   90.00
_cell.angle_beta   90.00
_cell.angle_gamma   90.00
#
_symmetry.space_group_name_H-M   'P 1'
#
loop_
_entity.id
_entity.type
_entity.pdbx_description
1 polymer ?
#
loop_
_entity_poly.entity_id
_entity_poly.type
_entity_poly.pdbx_seq_one_letter_code
_entity_poly.pdbx_strand_id
1 'polypeptide(L)'
;MIPFLESIRERYGRQSDEVVAYSGYGNEENYAYMEANGIDAYVKYNMFQTETGRRYADNAFLIRNMHYNSGKDYYVCPMGQHMERCGTRYPVSELGYRSEVAVYRADNCNGCPLR
;
A
#
# COMPACT_ATOMS: atom_id res chain seq x y z
N MET A 1 -10.85 -9.62 6.83
CA MET A 1 -10.80 -10.86 6.03
C MET A 1 -10.25 -12.00 6.86
N ILE A 2 -9.09 -11.84 7.49
CA ILE A 2 -8.45 -12.86 8.35
C ILE A 2 -9.41 -13.50 9.35
N PRO A 3 -10.19 -12.75 10.17
CA PRO A 3 -11.11 -13.39 11.13
C PRO A 3 -12.18 -14.28 10.48
N PHE A 4 -12.58 -13.95 9.25
CA PHE A 4 -13.54 -14.75 8.50
C PHE A 4 -12.90 -16.06 8.00
N LEU A 5 -11.69 -15.99 7.43
CA LEU A 5 -10.95 -17.16 6.98
C LEU A 5 -10.60 -18.11 8.12
N GLU A 6 -10.23 -17.57 9.29
CA GLU A 6 -10.02 -18.34 10.51
C GLU A 6 -11.30 -19.06 10.96
N SER A 7 -12.45 -18.38 10.93
CA SER A 7 -13.73 -18.99 11.29
C SER A 7 -14.13 -20.18 10.41
N ILE A 8 -13.72 -20.20 9.14
CA ILE A 8 -13.93 -21.33 8.23
C ILE A 8 -13.09 -22.53 8.69
N ARG A 9 -11.80 -22.28 8.96
CA ARG A 9 -10.88 -23.31 9.45
C ARG A 9 -11.35 -23.93 10.75
N GLU A 10 -11.78 -23.11 11.70
CA GLU A 10 -12.29 -23.55 13.00
C GLU A 10 -13.58 -24.39 12.87
N ARG A 11 -14.52 -23.96 12.02
CA ARG A 11 -15.83 -24.64 11.90
C ARG A 11 -15.78 -25.93 11.11
N TYR A 12 -14.94 -25.98 10.06
CA TYR A 12 -14.96 -27.08 9.10
C TYR A 12 -13.68 -27.93 9.12
N GLY A 13 -12.67 -27.55 9.91
CA GLY A 13 -11.39 -28.25 9.98
C GLY A 13 -10.57 -28.19 8.69
N ARG A 14 -10.93 -27.29 7.76
CA ARG A 14 -10.29 -27.11 6.45
C ARG A 14 -10.33 -25.65 6.01
N GLN A 15 -9.45 -25.28 5.09
CA GLN A 15 -9.39 -23.95 4.49
C GLN A 15 -9.64 -24.02 2.99
N SER A 16 -10.07 -22.90 2.40
CA SER A 16 -10.14 -22.74 0.94
C SER A 16 -8.75 -22.68 0.32
N ASP A 17 -8.56 -23.36 -0.80
CA ASP A 17 -7.31 -23.27 -1.59
C ASP A 17 -7.20 -21.92 -2.31
N GLU A 18 -8.35 -21.31 -2.67
CA GLU A 18 -8.41 -20.05 -3.41
C GLU A 18 -9.38 -19.07 -2.73
N VAL A 19 -9.04 -17.78 -2.73
CA VAL A 19 -9.91 -16.71 -2.24
C VAL A 19 -10.05 -15.61 -3.30
N VAL A 20 -11.29 -15.33 -3.69
CA VAL A 20 -11.65 -14.23 -4.59
C VAL A 20 -12.33 -13.15 -3.78
N ALA A 21 -11.84 -11.90 -3.87
CA ALA A 21 -12.46 -10.79 -3.18
C ALA A 21 -12.29 -9.45 -3.91
N TYR A 22 -13.13 -8.50 -3.55
CA TYR A 22 -13.06 -7.12 -4.04
C TYR A 22 -11.87 -6.35 -3.41
N SER A 23 -11.46 -5.23 -4.02
CA SER A 23 -10.30 -4.46 -3.59
C SER A 23 -10.38 -3.89 -2.18
N GLY A 24 -11.57 -3.79 -1.58
CA GLY A 24 -11.71 -3.47 -0.16
C GLY A 24 -10.94 -4.40 0.79
N TYR A 25 -10.55 -5.60 0.33
CA TYR A 25 -9.73 -6.53 1.08
C TYR A 25 -8.27 -6.63 0.59
N GLY A 26 -7.88 -5.88 -0.43
CA GLY A 26 -6.56 -5.96 -1.04
C GLY A 26 -5.50 -5.15 -0.30
N ASN A 27 -5.18 -5.55 0.93
CA ASN A 27 -4.12 -4.95 1.75
C ASN A 27 -2.99 -5.96 2.01
N GLU A 28 -1.81 -5.43 2.34
CA GLU A 28 -0.57 -6.21 2.56
C GLU A 28 -0.76 -7.34 3.58
N GLU A 29 -1.40 -7.02 4.71
CA GLU A 29 -1.69 -7.98 5.79
C GLU A 29 -2.52 -9.19 5.31
N ASN A 30 -3.57 -8.96 4.53
CA ASN A 30 -4.41 -10.04 4.02
C ASN A 30 -3.65 -10.90 3.01
N TYR A 31 -2.81 -10.30 2.15
CA TYR A 31 -1.97 -11.05 1.21
C TYR A 31 -0.95 -11.90 1.94
N ALA A 32 -0.25 -11.34 2.92
CA ALA A 32 0.73 -12.07 3.74
C ALA A 32 0.07 -13.24 4.48
N TYR A 33 -1.13 -13.04 5.02
CA TYR A 33 -1.89 -14.13 5.66
C TYR A 33 -2.25 -15.24 4.67
N MET A 34 -2.76 -14.89 3.49
CA MET A 34 -3.14 -15.88 2.46
C MET A 34 -1.93 -16.66 1.98
N GLU A 35 -0.82 -15.98 1.66
CA GLU A 35 0.45 -16.60 1.28
C GLU A 35 0.97 -17.56 2.36
N ALA A 36 0.99 -17.12 3.63
CA ALA A 36 1.46 -17.95 4.74
C ALA A 36 0.60 -19.20 5.00
N ASN A 37 -0.66 -19.19 4.57
CA ASN A 37 -1.58 -20.33 4.70
C ASN A 37 -1.74 -21.12 3.39
N GLY A 38 -0.95 -20.82 2.34
CA GLY A 38 -1.03 -21.51 1.05
C GLY A 38 -2.34 -21.28 0.31
N ILE A 39 -2.96 -20.12 0.50
CA ILE A 39 -4.21 -19.72 -0.15
C ILE A 39 -3.88 -18.83 -1.35
N ASP A 40 -4.34 -19.21 -2.54
CA ASP A 40 -4.20 -18.40 -3.74
C ASP A 40 -5.14 -17.20 -3.71
N ALA A 41 -4.55 -15.99 -3.65
CA ALA A 41 -5.27 -14.74 -3.49
C ALA A 41 -5.63 -14.09 -4.84
N TYR A 42 -6.87 -14.27 -5.28
CA TYR A 42 -7.46 -13.52 -6.42
C TYR A 42 -8.18 -12.27 -5.91
N VAL A 43 -7.43 -11.41 -5.22
CA VAL A 43 -7.94 -10.18 -4.61
C VAL A 43 -7.28 -8.98 -5.28
N LYS A 44 -8.09 -8.04 -5.77
CA LYS A 44 -7.59 -6.79 -6.35
C LYS A 44 -6.91 -5.97 -5.25
N TYR A 45 -5.78 -5.32 -5.51
CA TYR A 45 -5.20 -4.39 -4.53
C TYR A 45 -6.10 -3.17 -4.30
N ASN A 46 -6.02 -2.58 -3.11
CA ASN A 46 -6.98 -1.59 -2.60
C ASN A 46 -7.28 -0.46 -3.59
N MET A 47 -6.24 0.12 -4.18
CA MET A 47 -6.37 1.28 -5.08
C MET A 47 -6.88 0.94 -6.49
N PHE A 48 -7.02 -0.34 -6.85
CA PHE A 48 -7.33 -0.78 -8.22
C PHE A 48 -8.48 -0.02 -8.89
N GLN A 49 -9.59 0.22 -8.18
CA GLN A 49 -10.71 1.01 -8.74
C GLN A 49 -10.39 2.50 -8.82
N THR A 50 -9.81 3.06 -7.75
CA THR A 50 -9.50 4.49 -7.68
C THR A 50 -8.52 4.93 -8.76
N GLU A 51 -7.54 4.07 -9.09
CA GLU A 51 -6.53 4.37 -10.11
C GLU A 51 -7.10 4.52 -11.54
N THR A 52 -8.28 3.95 -11.82
CA THR A 52 -8.91 4.06 -13.15
C THR A 52 -9.51 5.44 -13.44
N GLY A 53 -9.70 6.28 -12.43
CA GLY A 53 -10.29 7.60 -12.60
C GLY A 53 -9.29 8.61 -13.17
N ARG A 54 -9.70 9.38 -14.20
CA ARG A 54 -8.87 10.43 -14.82
C ARG A 54 -8.27 11.42 -13.80
N ARG A 55 -9.06 11.85 -12.82
CA ARG A 55 -8.62 12.75 -11.75
C ARG A 55 -7.48 12.15 -10.91
N TYR A 56 -7.47 10.84 -10.73
CA TYR A 56 -6.39 10.16 -10.02
C TYR A 56 -5.15 10.11 -10.91
N ALA A 57 -5.29 9.69 -12.16
CA ALA A 57 -4.18 9.62 -13.12
C ALA A 57 -3.45 10.98 -13.28
N ASP A 58 -4.20 12.08 -13.38
CA ASP A 58 -3.66 13.42 -13.61
C ASP A 58 -3.13 14.10 -12.33
N ASN A 59 -3.18 13.44 -11.16
CA ASN A 59 -2.74 14.04 -9.90
C ASN A 59 -1.21 13.95 -9.73
N ALA A 60 -0.53 15.08 -9.89
CA ALA A 60 0.93 15.17 -9.74
C ALA A 60 1.45 14.83 -8.32
N PHE A 61 0.62 14.94 -7.29
CA PHE A 61 1.01 14.67 -5.90
C PHE A 61 0.95 13.19 -5.50
N LEU A 62 0.57 12.30 -6.41
CA LEU A 62 0.68 10.87 -6.16
C LEU A 62 2.13 10.43 -6.26
N ILE A 63 2.59 9.65 -5.28
CA ILE A 63 3.95 9.11 -5.24
C ILE A 63 4.31 8.37 -6.54
N ARG A 64 3.35 7.61 -7.10
CA ARG A 64 3.50 6.90 -8.39
C ARG A 64 3.79 7.84 -9.56
N ASN A 65 3.31 9.08 -9.50
CA ASN A 65 3.48 10.08 -10.56
C ASN A 65 4.71 10.97 -10.33
N MET A 66 5.37 10.87 -9.17
CA MET A 66 6.62 11.58 -8.89
C MET A 66 7.81 10.84 -9.49
N HIS A 67 8.83 11.58 -9.92
CA HIS A 67 10.08 10.98 -10.38
C HIS A 67 10.85 10.41 -9.18
N TYR A 68 11.20 9.12 -9.24
CA TYR A 68 12.08 8.47 -8.27
C TYR A 68 13.46 8.22 -8.86
N ASN A 69 14.50 8.65 -8.16
CA ASN A 69 15.89 8.36 -8.50
C ASN A 69 16.41 7.23 -7.59
N SER A 70 16.51 6.02 -8.14
CA SER A 70 17.01 4.85 -7.40
C SER A 70 18.51 4.91 -7.10
N GLY A 71 19.31 5.64 -7.87
CA GLY A 71 20.75 5.74 -7.67
C GLY A 71 21.15 6.63 -6.48
N LYS A 72 20.29 7.59 -6.12
CA LYS A 72 20.51 8.55 -5.03
C LYS A 72 19.44 8.49 -3.93
N ASP A 73 18.44 7.63 -4.07
CA ASP A 73 17.33 7.40 -3.13
C ASP A 73 16.51 8.65 -2.76
N TYR A 74 15.98 9.35 -3.78
CA TYR A 74 15.09 10.49 -3.57
C TYR A 74 13.92 10.53 -4.55
N TYR A 75 12.83 11.19 -4.14
CA TYR A 75 11.73 11.57 -5.01
C TYR A 75 11.84 13.05 -5.41
N VAL A 76 11.24 13.43 -6.54
CA VAL A 76 11.09 14.84 -6.94
C VAL A 76 9.62 15.23 -6.84
N CYS A 77 9.32 16.23 -6.03
CA CYS A 77 7.95 16.73 -5.88
C CYS A 77 7.49 17.49 -7.14
N PRO A 78 6.18 17.77 -7.30
CA PRO A 78 5.68 18.50 -8.47
C PRO A 78 6.26 19.91 -8.67
N MET A 79 6.78 20.53 -7.60
CA MET A 79 7.47 21.83 -7.67
C MET A 79 8.92 21.71 -8.17
N GLY A 80 9.47 20.49 -8.27
CA GLY A 80 10.84 20.22 -8.70
C GLY A 80 11.86 20.06 -7.56
N GLN A 81 11.43 20.13 -6.29
CA GLN A 81 12.32 19.94 -5.15
C GLN A 81 12.56 18.46 -4.87
N HIS A 82 13.79 18.14 -4.44
CA HIS A 82 14.13 16.82 -3.95
C HIS A 82 13.45 16.52 -2.61
N MET A 83 13.01 15.29 -2.46
CA MET A 83 12.47 14.72 -1.25
C MET A 83 13.39 13.58 -0.82
N GLU A 84 14.28 13.89 0.11
CA GLU A 84 15.28 12.97 0.62
C GLU A 84 14.65 11.97 1.58
N ARG A 85 15.18 10.75 1.61
CA ARG A 85 14.75 9.74 2.58
C ARG A 85 15.14 10.19 3.99
N CYS A 86 14.15 10.32 4.86
CA CYS A 86 14.35 10.78 6.25
C CYS A 86 14.10 9.69 7.29
N GLY A 87 13.70 8.48 6.87
CA GLY A 87 13.62 7.33 7.76
C GLY A 87 12.71 6.22 7.25
N THR A 88 12.44 5.27 8.13
CA THR A 88 11.50 4.17 7.94
C THR A 88 10.53 4.16 9.12
N ARG A 89 9.24 3.97 8.85
CA ARG A 89 8.19 3.76 9.85
C ARG A 89 7.72 2.32 9.82
N TYR A 90 7.24 1.86 10.96
CA TYR A 90 6.69 0.52 11.13
C TYR A 90 5.27 0.60 11.67
N PRO A 91 4.27 0.95 10.85
CA PRO A 91 2.89 0.95 11.30
C PRO A 91 2.44 -0.49 11.62
N VAL A 92 1.57 -0.60 12.61
CA VAL A 92 0.99 -1.86 13.06
C VAL A 92 -0.52 -1.79 12.86
N SER A 93 -1.09 -2.80 12.21
CA SER A 93 -2.54 -2.92 12.01
C SER A 93 -3.26 -3.23 13.34
N GLU A 94 -4.58 -3.14 13.35
CA GLU A 94 -5.39 -3.56 14.51
C GLU A 94 -5.23 -5.05 14.83
N LEU A 95 -4.90 -5.89 13.84
CA LEU A 95 -4.65 -7.32 14.01
C LEU A 95 -3.16 -7.64 14.30
N GLY A 96 -2.32 -6.62 14.47
CA GLY A 96 -0.92 -6.77 14.87
C GLY A 96 0.08 -6.95 13.73
N TYR A 97 -0.33 -6.86 12.46
CA TYR A 97 0.58 -6.93 11.33
C TYR A 97 1.45 -5.69 11.25
N ARG A 98 2.78 -5.88 11.21
CA ARG A 98 3.78 -4.83 11.11
C ARG A 98 4.23 -4.70 9.66
N SER A 99 3.94 -3.56 9.02
CA SER A 99 4.49 -3.23 7.70
C SER A 99 5.71 -2.31 7.81
N GLU A 100 6.42 -2.14 6.70
CA GLU A 100 7.55 -1.22 6.58
C GLU A 100 7.23 -0.12 5.56
N VAL A 101 7.37 1.14 5.97
CA VAL A 101 7.10 2.30 5.10
C VAL A 101 8.29 3.25 5.11
N ALA A 102 8.93 3.43 3.95
CA ALA A 102 9.95 4.44 3.77
C ALA A 102 9.33 5.85 3.78
N VAL A 103 9.99 6.79 4.47
CA VAL A 103 9.52 8.17 4.61
C VAL A 103 10.49 9.11 3.91
N TYR A 104 9.95 9.94 3.03
CA TYR A 104 10.67 10.96 2.28
C TYR A 104 10.12 12.33 2.64
N ARG A 105 10.99 13.34 2.70
CA ARG A 105 10.62 14.70 3.07
C ARG A 105 11.31 15.72 2.19
N ALA A 106 10.55 16.73 1.77
CA ALA A 106 11.10 17.90 1.09
C ALA A 106 11.74 18.86 2.11
N ASP A 107 12.90 19.43 1.80
CA ASP A 107 13.66 20.28 2.72
C ASP A 107 12.94 21.58 3.12
N ASN A 108 12.33 22.27 2.15
CA ASN A 108 11.59 23.51 2.39
C ASN A 108 10.27 23.54 1.63
N CYS A 109 9.15 23.69 2.35
CA CYS A 109 7.82 23.90 1.75
C CYS A 109 7.24 25.28 2.10
N ASN A 110 8.00 26.14 2.76
CA ASN A 110 7.52 27.47 3.16
C ASN A 110 7.34 28.36 1.91
N GLY A 111 6.12 28.88 1.72
CA GLY A 111 5.78 29.70 0.55
C GLY A 111 5.66 28.94 -0.77
N CYS A 112 5.56 27.60 -0.74
CA CYS A 112 5.39 26.81 -1.96
C CYS A 112 4.08 27.18 -2.68
N PRO A 113 4.12 27.53 -3.98
CA PRO A 113 2.93 27.95 -4.74
C PRO A 113 1.96 26.79 -5.04
N LEU A 114 2.39 25.55 -4.82
CA LEU A 114 1.61 24.34 -5.06
C LEU A 114 1.01 23.76 -3.75
N ARG A 115 0.99 24.52 -2.66
CA ARG A 115 0.45 24.08 -1.36
C ARG A 115 -1.08 24.19 -1.29
#